data_AF-A0A1E8FCM1-F1
#
_entry.id   AF-A0A1E8FCM1-F1
#
_cell.length_a   1.000
_cell.length_b   1.000
_cell.length_c   1.000
_cell.angle_alpha   90.00
_cell.angle_beta   90.00
_cell.angle_gamma   90.00
#
_symmetry.space_group_name_H-M   'P 1'
#
loop_
_entity.id
_entity.type
_entity.pdbx_description
1 polymer ?
#
loop_
_entity_poly.entity_id
_entity_poly.type
_entity_poly.pdbx_seq_one_letter_code
_entity_poly.pdbx_strand_id
1 'polypeptide(L)'
;MSIILHVDSSVRAVSNANPEHDSISKKLAKLFINQLIKKIEIDEYIYRDVGSNPPHFITQEWIGAVFTPEAKRDRQQLQTLALSDELIAEVERADLIVMSAPMYNYGMPAQLKAWFDQVIRINKTFDFDLARGEKPLAPLLSGKTLVIITSSGEFGFEKGGVNESSGHLVPHLRTLSKYLGVADIYEIASEYQEFADHRHEQSLQNAKSKATALASKLAIILQGNTAHTSDL
;
A
#
# COMPACT_ATOMS: atom_id res chain seq x y z
N MET A 1 16.50 12.77 -1.43
CA MET A 1 16.60 11.96 -0.23
C MET A 1 15.16 11.51 0.00
N SER A 2 14.89 10.20 -0.09
CA SER A 2 13.55 9.64 -0.27
C SER A 2 13.18 8.70 0.87
N ILE A 3 11.95 8.81 1.37
CA ILE A 3 11.38 7.96 2.42
C ILE A 3 10.46 6.92 1.79
N ILE A 4 10.66 5.66 2.14
CA ILE A 4 9.86 4.53 1.65
C ILE A 4 9.03 3.95 2.77
N LEU A 5 7.71 3.82 2.56
CA LEU A 5 6.82 3.00 3.37
C LEU A 5 6.50 1.71 2.62
N HIS A 6 6.93 0.57 3.15
CA HIS A 6 6.64 -0.75 2.61
C HIS A 6 5.62 -1.48 3.50
N VAL A 7 4.41 -1.67 2.99
CA VAL A 7 3.29 -2.35 3.64
C VAL A 7 3.09 -3.74 3.03
N ASP A 8 3.27 -4.77 3.83
CA ASP A 8 3.13 -6.18 3.45
C ASP A 8 1.87 -6.76 4.09
N SER A 9 0.95 -7.34 3.31
CA SER A 9 -0.36 -7.76 3.83
C SER A 9 -0.68 -9.24 3.72
N SER A 10 0.17 -10.04 3.08
CA SER A 10 0.01 -11.50 3.09
C SER A 10 0.24 -12.07 4.49
N VAL A 11 -0.64 -12.96 4.95
CA VAL A 11 -0.41 -13.69 6.21
C VAL A 11 0.70 -14.74 6.08
N ARG A 12 0.97 -15.22 4.85
CA ARG A 12 2.13 -16.07 4.57
C ARG A 12 3.42 -15.26 4.71
N ALA A 13 4.44 -15.86 5.31
CA ALA A 13 5.78 -15.28 5.38
C ALA A 13 6.48 -15.30 4.00
N VAL A 14 7.54 -14.52 3.85
CA VAL A 14 8.40 -14.54 2.65
C VAL A 14 9.05 -15.92 2.46
N SER A 15 9.39 -16.60 3.55
CA SER A 15 9.99 -17.92 3.58
C SER A 15 9.33 -18.75 4.67
N ASN A 16 8.86 -19.93 4.32
CA ASN A 16 8.20 -20.90 5.20
C ASN A 16 8.95 -22.24 5.11
N ALA A 17 8.66 -23.16 6.04
CA ALA A 17 9.25 -24.50 6.01
C ALA A 17 8.87 -25.28 4.74
N ASN A 18 7.64 -25.07 4.24
CA ASN A 18 7.24 -25.51 2.90
C ASN A 18 7.37 -24.32 1.93
N PRO A 19 8.32 -24.34 0.98
CA PRO A 19 8.51 -23.26 0.01
C PRO A 19 7.26 -22.95 -0.85
N GLU A 20 6.39 -23.93 -1.07
CA GLU A 20 5.11 -23.75 -1.78
C GLU A 20 4.14 -22.82 -1.02
N HIS A 21 4.36 -22.64 0.28
CA HIS A 21 3.57 -21.74 1.13
C HIS A 21 4.17 -20.35 1.25
N ASP A 22 5.24 -20.04 0.50
CA ASP A 22 5.81 -18.71 0.48
C ASP A 22 4.85 -17.67 -0.10
N SER A 23 4.89 -16.47 0.46
CA SER A 23 4.14 -15.35 -0.09
C SER A 23 4.80 -14.84 -1.38
N ILE A 24 4.10 -15.01 -2.50
CA ILE A 24 4.52 -14.50 -3.80
C ILE A 24 4.53 -12.96 -3.80
N SER A 25 3.48 -12.31 -3.28
CA SER A 25 3.42 -10.84 -3.21
C SER A 25 4.57 -10.25 -2.39
N LYS A 26 4.87 -10.80 -1.20
CA LYS A 26 6.00 -10.32 -0.38
C LYS A 26 7.35 -10.60 -1.03
N LYS A 27 7.53 -11.76 -1.69
CA LYS A 27 8.76 -12.08 -2.44
C LYS A 27 9.01 -11.07 -3.56
N LEU A 28 7.98 -10.72 -4.31
CA LEU A 28 8.06 -9.72 -5.38
C LEU A 28 8.33 -8.32 -4.84
N ALA A 29 7.70 -7.92 -3.73
CA ALA A 29 7.97 -6.65 -3.08
C ALA A 29 9.40 -6.55 -2.53
N LYS A 30 9.88 -7.61 -1.89
CA LYS A 30 11.28 -7.73 -1.45
C LYS A 30 12.25 -7.62 -2.64
N LEU A 31 11.94 -8.27 -3.77
CA LEU A 31 12.75 -8.13 -4.99
C LEU A 31 12.76 -6.68 -5.48
N PHE A 32 11.60 -6.04 -5.60
CA PHE A 32 11.48 -4.65 -6.02
C PHE A 32 12.31 -3.71 -5.13
N ILE A 33 12.12 -3.78 -3.80
CA ILE A 33 12.86 -2.98 -2.82
C ILE A 33 14.37 -3.22 -2.97
N ASN A 34 14.81 -4.48 -3.00
CA ASN A 34 16.23 -4.83 -3.13
C ASN A 34 16.86 -4.31 -4.43
N GLN A 35 16.10 -4.17 -5.51
CA GLN A 35 16.59 -3.60 -6.76
C GLN A 35 16.63 -2.06 -6.70
N LEU A 36 15.66 -1.45 -6.03
CA LEU A 36 15.58 0.00 -5.88
C LEU A 36 16.70 0.53 -4.99
N ILE A 37 16.89 -0.06 -3.80
CA ILE A 37 17.87 0.40 -2.79
C ILE A 37 19.32 0.25 -3.27
N LYS A 38 19.57 -0.58 -4.29
CA LYS A 38 20.89 -0.70 -4.93
C LYS A 38 21.23 0.47 -5.86
N LYS A 39 20.24 1.30 -6.20
CA LYS A 39 20.35 2.35 -7.23
C LYS A 39 20.21 3.75 -6.65
N ILE A 40 19.59 3.89 -5.49
CA ILE A 40 19.36 5.17 -4.82
C ILE A 40 19.76 5.09 -3.35
N GLU A 41 20.18 6.22 -2.81
CA GLU A 41 20.22 6.40 -1.35
C GLU A 41 18.81 6.67 -0.84
N ILE A 42 18.48 6.04 0.28
CA ILE A 42 17.18 6.12 0.96
C ILE A 42 17.45 6.65 2.35
N ASP A 43 16.67 7.64 2.77
CA ASP A 43 16.86 8.27 4.08
C ASP A 43 16.27 7.40 5.17
N GLU A 44 15.08 6.88 4.89
CA GLU A 44 14.31 6.09 5.84
C GLU A 44 13.53 5.01 5.08
N TYR A 45 13.62 3.79 5.56
CA TYR A 45 12.85 2.65 5.09
C TYR A 45 11.98 2.14 6.23
N ILE A 46 10.68 2.42 6.14
CA ILE A 46 9.66 2.05 7.11
C ILE A 46 9.01 0.75 6.61
N TYR A 47 9.11 -0.32 7.39
CA TYR A 47 8.53 -1.62 7.04
C TYR A 47 7.38 -1.98 7.98
N ARG A 48 6.21 -2.25 7.40
CA ARG A 48 4.97 -2.57 8.12
C ARG A 48 4.35 -3.85 7.58
N ASP A 49 4.57 -4.96 8.29
CA ASP A 49 3.95 -6.25 7.96
C ASP A 49 2.59 -6.40 8.66
N VAL A 50 1.53 -5.89 8.03
CA VAL A 50 0.16 -5.99 8.55
C VAL A 50 -0.41 -7.39 8.42
N GLY A 51 0.14 -8.23 7.55
CA GLY A 51 -0.26 -9.64 7.45
C GLY A 51 0.12 -10.44 8.69
N SER A 52 1.34 -10.23 9.20
CA SER A 52 1.84 -10.90 10.41
C SER A 52 1.53 -10.14 11.71
N ASN A 53 1.49 -8.81 11.66
CA ASN A 53 1.18 -7.95 12.80
C ASN A 53 -0.01 -7.03 12.45
N PRO A 54 -1.23 -7.58 12.40
CA PRO A 54 -2.38 -6.82 11.96
C PRO A 54 -2.72 -5.69 12.93
N PRO A 55 -3.11 -4.50 12.43
CA PRO A 55 -3.68 -3.48 13.28
C PRO A 55 -5.02 -3.95 13.84
N HIS A 56 -5.42 -3.37 14.97
CA HIS A 56 -6.75 -3.62 15.53
C HIS A 56 -7.84 -3.14 14.57
N PHE A 57 -8.96 -3.87 14.52
CA PHE A 57 -10.16 -3.37 13.88
C PHE A 57 -10.67 -2.12 14.62
N ILE A 58 -11.24 -1.18 13.87
CA ILE A 58 -11.89 -0.01 14.46
C ILE A 58 -13.10 -0.45 15.29
N THR A 59 -13.35 0.24 16.40
CA THR A 59 -14.47 -0.02 17.32
C THR A 59 -15.34 1.22 17.48
N GLN A 60 -16.46 1.08 18.20
CA GLN A 60 -17.31 2.22 18.54
C GLN A 60 -16.54 3.29 19.33
N GLU A 61 -15.69 2.88 20.27
CA GLU A 61 -14.84 3.76 21.07
C GLU A 61 -13.81 4.49 20.20
N TRP A 62 -13.22 3.79 19.23
CA TRP A 62 -12.30 4.39 18.26
C TRP A 62 -13.00 5.46 17.42
N ILE A 63 -14.21 5.17 16.91
CA ILE A 63 -15.01 6.15 16.17
C ILE A 63 -15.32 7.37 17.05
N GLY A 64 -15.75 7.14 18.30
CA GLY A 64 -15.99 8.22 19.27
C GLY A 64 -14.75 9.09 19.49
N ALA A 65 -13.56 8.48 19.60
CA ALA A 65 -12.29 9.21 19.75
C ALA A 65 -11.93 10.03 18.50
N VAL A 66 -12.11 9.46 17.29
CA VAL A 66 -11.83 10.17 16.02
C VAL A 66 -12.67 11.43 15.89
N PHE A 67 -13.97 11.34 16.17
CA PHE A 67 -14.90 12.47 16.05
C PHE A 67 -14.88 13.42 17.26
N THR A 68 -14.19 13.08 18.34
CA THR A 68 -13.92 14.03 19.42
C THR A 68 -12.86 15.04 18.95
N PRO A 69 -13.11 16.37 19.05
CA PRO A 69 -12.12 17.38 18.70
C PRO A 69 -10.80 17.14 19.44
N GLU A 70 -9.67 17.29 18.75
CA GLU A 70 -8.35 16.91 19.29
C GLU A 70 -8.05 17.57 20.64
N ALA A 71 -8.38 18.86 20.79
CA ALA A 71 -8.21 19.62 22.03
C ALA A 71 -9.12 19.16 23.20
N LYS A 72 -10.09 18.27 22.94
CA LYS A 72 -11.04 17.75 23.93
C LYS A 72 -10.87 16.25 24.18
N ARG A 73 -9.89 15.60 23.56
CA ARG A 73 -9.66 14.16 23.75
C ARG A 73 -9.12 13.90 25.15
N ASP A 74 -9.70 12.91 25.83
CA ASP A 74 -9.16 12.43 27.10
C ASP A 74 -7.98 11.46 26.87
N ARG A 75 -7.36 11.03 27.98
CA ARG A 75 -6.21 10.10 27.93
C ARG A 75 -6.55 8.77 27.28
N GLN A 76 -7.76 8.25 27.49
CA GLN A 76 -8.17 6.96 26.94
C GLN A 76 -8.35 7.08 25.43
N GLN A 77 -8.99 8.14 24.95
CA GLN A 77 -9.16 8.42 23.53
C GLN A 77 -7.82 8.62 22.83
N LEU A 78 -6.87 9.32 23.44
CA LEU A 78 -5.51 9.44 22.91
C LEU A 78 -4.82 8.07 22.80
N GLN A 79 -4.95 7.22 23.81
CA GLN A 79 -4.41 5.85 23.77
C GLN A 79 -5.08 4.99 22.70
N THR A 80 -6.41 5.10 22.53
CA THR A 80 -7.16 4.40 21.49
C THR A 80 -6.70 4.77 20.08
N LEU A 81 -6.28 6.02 19.87
CA LEU A 81 -5.84 6.53 18.57
C LEU A 81 -4.33 6.41 18.32
N ALA A 82 -3.53 6.04 19.32
CA ALA A 82 -2.07 6.07 19.22
C ALA A 82 -1.52 5.27 18.03
N LEU A 83 -2.02 4.05 17.79
CA LEU A 83 -1.61 3.26 16.63
C LEU A 83 -2.03 3.92 15.30
N SER A 84 -3.24 4.51 15.25
CA SER A 84 -3.70 5.23 14.07
C SER A 84 -2.81 6.43 13.76
N ASP A 85 -2.46 7.21 14.78
CA ASP A 85 -1.58 8.36 14.65
C ASP A 85 -0.17 7.94 14.17
N GLU A 86 0.37 6.83 14.69
CA GLU A 86 1.63 6.24 14.22
C GLU A 86 1.56 5.87 12.72
N LEU A 87 0.54 5.11 12.30
CA LEU A 87 0.39 4.66 10.91
C LEU A 87 0.18 5.84 9.95
N ILE A 88 -0.54 6.89 10.38
CA ILE A 88 -0.69 8.12 9.59
C ILE A 88 0.64 8.84 9.44
N ALA A 89 1.43 8.97 10.51
CA ALA A 89 2.74 9.62 10.46
C ALA A 89 3.74 8.87 9.54
N GLU A 90 3.61 7.55 9.40
CA GLU A 90 4.37 6.78 8.40
C GLU A 90 3.99 7.16 6.97
N VAL A 91 2.69 7.28 6.69
CA VAL A 91 2.18 7.66 5.37
C VAL A 91 2.53 9.10 5.03
N GLU A 92 2.39 10.02 5.98
CA GLU A 92 2.71 11.44 5.82
C GLU A 92 4.16 11.66 5.38
N ARG A 93 5.10 10.94 5.99
CA ARG A 93 6.54 11.05 5.69
C ARG A 93 6.96 10.38 4.39
N ALA A 94 6.24 9.35 3.93
CA ALA A 94 6.67 8.57 2.77
C ALA A 94 6.53 9.34 1.44
N ASP A 95 7.52 9.24 0.55
CA ASP A 95 7.40 9.69 -0.84
C ASP A 95 6.93 8.54 -1.75
N LEU A 96 7.39 7.34 -1.41
CA LEU A 96 7.07 6.10 -2.10
C LEU A 96 6.41 5.12 -1.14
N ILE A 97 5.21 4.69 -1.49
CA ILE A 97 4.50 3.62 -0.80
C ILE A 97 4.59 2.35 -1.66
N VAL A 98 5.09 1.27 -1.09
CA VAL A 98 5.10 -0.06 -1.70
C VAL A 98 4.11 -0.92 -0.93
N MET A 99 3.12 -1.48 -1.62
CA MET A 99 2.09 -2.29 -0.99
C MET A 99 2.03 -3.65 -1.65
N SER A 100 2.33 -4.71 -0.89
CA SER A 100 2.17 -6.09 -1.36
C SER A 100 0.93 -6.74 -0.76
N ALA A 101 0.08 -7.29 -1.63
CA ALA A 101 -1.19 -7.87 -1.21
C ALA A 101 -1.58 -9.08 -2.06
N PRO A 102 -1.83 -10.26 -1.46
CA PRO A 102 -2.50 -11.33 -2.16
C PRO A 102 -3.98 -10.96 -2.36
N MET A 103 -4.60 -11.51 -3.41
CA MET A 103 -6.05 -11.46 -3.57
C MET A 103 -6.69 -12.58 -2.75
N TYR A 104 -7.49 -12.21 -1.75
CA TYR A 104 -8.32 -13.15 -0.98
C TYR A 104 -9.79 -12.87 -1.26
N ASN A 105 -10.52 -13.90 -1.73
CA ASN A 105 -11.94 -13.80 -2.06
C ASN A 105 -12.25 -12.55 -2.92
N TYR A 106 -11.52 -12.39 -4.03
CA TYR A 106 -11.64 -11.29 -4.99
C TYR A 106 -11.25 -9.89 -4.48
N GLY A 107 -10.85 -9.74 -3.22
CA GLY A 107 -10.53 -8.45 -2.59
C GLY A 107 -9.19 -8.42 -1.85
N MET A 108 -9.01 -7.37 -1.06
CA MET A 108 -7.87 -7.22 -0.16
C MET A 108 -7.99 -8.07 1.10
N PRO A 109 -6.86 -8.49 1.71
CA PRO A 109 -6.89 -9.14 3.01
C PRO A 109 -7.55 -8.24 4.07
N ALA A 110 -8.26 -8.85 5.03
CA ALA A 110 -8.93 -8.11 6.10
C ALA A 110 -7.97 -7.25 6.92
N GLN A 111 -6.73 -7.72 7.11
CA GLN A 111 -5.66 -7.01 7.80
C GLN A 111 -5.24 -5.74 7.07
N LEU A 112 -5.20 -5.77 5.72
CA LEU A 112 -4.92 -4.59 4.91
C LEU A 112 -6.07 -3.58 5.00
N LYS A 113 -7.32 -4.08 4.98
CA LYS A 113 -8.49 -3.23 5.17
C LYS A 113 -8.47 -2.56 6.55
N ALA A 114 -8.11 -3.29 7.60
CA ALA A 114 -7.95 -2.75 8.94
C ALA A 114 -6.86 -1.66 8.99
N TRP A 115 -5.75 -1.82 8.25
CA TRP A 115 -4.73 -0.79 8.13
C TRP A 115 -5.26 0.48 7.45
N PHE A 116 -6.02 0.34 6.36
CA PHE A 116 -6.67 1.49 5.73
C PHE A 116 -7.67 2.17 6.64
N ASP A 117 -8.43 1.42 7.45
CA ASP A 117 -9.37 1.98 8.43
C ASP A 117 -8.68 2.80 9.52
N GLN A 118 -7.46 2.43 9.90
CA GLN A 118 -6.64 3.20 10.84
C GLN A 118 -6.03 4.46 10.20
N VAL A 119 -5.67 4.40 8.92
CA VAL A 119 -4.94 5.49 8.22
C VAL A 119 -5.88 6.56 7.65
N ILE A 120 -7.05 6.18 7.16
CA ILE A 120 -7.99 7.12 6.52
C ILE A 120 -8.84 7.78 7.61
N ARG A 121 -8.44 8.99 8.01
CA ARG A 121 -9.08 9.75 9.09
C ARG A 121 -9.32 11.20 8.70
N ILE A 122 -10.51 11.68 9.10
CA ILE A 122 -10.93 13.06 8.96
C ILE A 122 -9.97 13.98 9.73
N ASN A 123 -9.64 15.12 9.13
CA ASN A 123 -8.70 16.14 9.60
C ASN A 123 -7.25 15.63 9.77
N LYS A 124 -6.91 14.46 9.22
CA LYS A 124 -5.53 13.94 9.16
C LYS A 124 -5.13 13.65 7.72
N THR A 125 -5.83 12.72 7.06
CA THR A 125 -5.52 12.31 5.66
C THR A 125 -6.54 12.82 4.65
N PHE A 126 -7.72 13.23 5.11
CA PHE A 126 -8.71 13.94 4.31
C PHE A 126 -9.50 14.91 5.19
N ASP A 127 -10.17 15.88 4.59
CA ASP A 127 -11.14 16.76 5.26
C ASP A 127 -12.51 16.69 4.59
N PHE A 128 -13.50 17.34 5.22
CA PHE A 128 -14.87 17.42 4.73
C PHE A 128 -15.33 18.87 4.79
N ASP A 129 -15.72 19.41 3.63
CA ASP A 129 -16.21 20.78 3.49
C ASP A 129 -17.40 20.83 2.52
N LEU A 130 -18.57 21.23 3.04
CA LEU A 130 -19.81 21.36 2.27
C LEU A 130 -19.74 22.48 1.23
N ALA A 131 -18.84 23.47 1.40
CA ALA A 131 -18.67 24.56 0.43
C ALA A 131 -18.15 24.05 -0.94
N ARG A 132 -17.63 22.82 -1.02
CA ARG A 132 -17.16 22.17 -2.26
C ARG A 132 -18.26 21.52 -3.10
N GLY A 133 -19.52 21.54 -2.65
CA GLY A 133 -20.65 20.99 -3.39
C GLY A 133 -20.74 19.46 -3.30
N GLU A 134 -21.03 18.79 -4.42
CA GLU A 134 -21.34 17.34 -4.48
C GLU A 134 -20.18 16.42 -4.06
N LYS A 135 -18.95 16.96 -3.98
CA LYS A 135 -17.74 16.23 -3.55
C LYS A 135 -17.10 16.93 -2.35
N PRO A 136 -17.67 16.79 -1.14
CA PRO A 136 -17.20 17.53 0.04
C PRO A 136 -15.86 17.02 0.59
N LEU A 137 -15.49 15.78 0.25
CA LEU A 137 -14.25 15.15 0.72
C LEU A 137 -13.05 15.56 -0.14
N ALA A 138 -11.97 16.05 0.47
CA ALA A 138 -10.70 16.28 -0.22
C ALA A 138 -9.52 15.62 0.54
N PRO A 139 -8.55 15.03 -0.18
CA PRO A 139 -7.33 14.52 0.45
C PRO A 139 -6.47 15.69 0.97
N LEU A 140 -5.78 15.46 2.10
CA LEU A 140 -4.86 16.42 2.69
C LEU A 140 -3.39 16.14 2.33
N LEU A 141 -3.11 14.93 1.86
CA LEU A 141 -1.79 14.50 1.41
C LEU A 141 -1.67 14.61 -0.12
N SER A 142 -0.45 14.76 -0.63
CA SER A 142 -0.17 14.82 -2.07
C SER A 142 1.27 14.42 -2.39
N GLY A 143 1.58 14.29 -3.69
CA GLY A 143 2.95 14.13 -4.19
C GLY A 143 3.55 12.72 -4.06
N LYS A 144 2.77 11.71 -3.65
CA LYS A 144 3.29 10.37 -3.39
C LYS A 144 3.14 9.43 -4.58
N THR A 145 4.03 8.45 -4.67
CA THR A 145 3.93 7.33 -5.62
C THR A 145 3.51 6.06 -4.88
N LEU A 146 2.64 5.25 -5.49
CA LEU A 146 2.25 3.93 -5.00
C LEU A 146 2.68 2.83 -5.97
N VAL A 147 3.34 1.81 -5.45
CA VAL A 147 3.61 0.55 -6.17
C VAL A 147 2.78 -0.56 -5.54
N ILE A 148 1.80 -1.06 -6.28
CA ILE A 148 0.94 -2.17 -5.88
C ILE A 148 1.50 -3.47 -6.44
N ILE A 149 1.74 -4.44 -5.58
CA ILE A 149 2.33 -5.73 -5.93
C ILE A 149 1.37 -6.84 -5.49
N THR A 150 0.76 -7.53 -6.45
CA THR A 150 -0.29 -8.52 -6.16
C THR A 150 0.08 -9.93 -6.56
N SER A 151 -0.56 -10.89 -5.89
CA SER A 151 -0.60 -12.28 -6.33
C SER A 151 -2.02 -12.85 -6.25
N SER A 152 -2.45 -13.60 -7.26
CA SER A 152 -3.78 -14.24 -7.30
C SER A 152 -3.73 -15.69 -7.77
N GLY A 153 -4.67 -16.48 -7.25
CA GLY A 153 -4.90 -17.85 -7.70
C GLY A 153 -5.43 -17.92 -9.12
N GLU A 154 -6.43 -17.09 -9.39
CA GLU A 154 -7.01 -16.87 -10.71
C GLU A 154 -6.20 -15.87 -11.56
N PHE A 155 -6.76 -15.46 -12.70
CA PHE A 155 -6.11 -14.62 -13.69
C PHE A 155 -7.08 -13.66 -14.37
N GLY A 156 -6.53 -12.70 -15.12
CA GLY A 156 -7.29 -11.80 -16.00
C GLY A 156 -8.03 -10.71 -15.24
N PHE A 157 -7.49 -10.24 -14.10
CA PHE A 157 -8.09 -9.15 -13.32
C PHE A 157 -7.67 -7.75 -13.77
N GLU A 158 -6.62 -7.65 -14.60
CA GLU A 158 -6.20 -6.38 -15.21
C GLU A 158 -7.22 -5.88 -16.25
N LYS A 159 -7.09 -4.61 -16.65
CA LYS A 159 -7.98 -3.96 -17.62
C LYS A 159 -8.06 -4.74 -18.94
N GLY A 160 -9.26 -5.06 -19.39
CA GLY A 160 -9.55 -5.87 -20.58
C GLY A 160 -9.48 -7.38 -20.34
N GLY A 161 -9.18 -7.83 -19.13
CA GLY A 161 -9.12 -9.24 -18.76
C GLY A 161 -10.51 -9.86 -18.54
N VAL A 162 -10.58 -11.19 -18.68
CA VAL A 162 -11.85 -11.95 -18.57
C VAL A 162 -12.52 -11.82 -17.20
N ASN A 163 -11.74 -11.56 -16.15
CA ASN A 163 -12.19 -11.43 -14.77
C ASN A 163 -12.08 -9.98 -14.25
N GLU A 164 -11.86 -8.98 -15.11
CA GLU A 164 -11.68 -7.57 -14.71
C GLU A 164 -12.80 -7.09 -13.77
N SER A 165 -14.06 -7.39 -14.09
CA SER A 165 -15.22 -6.94 -13.30
C SER A 165 -15.31 -7.55 -11.91
N SER A 166 -14.67 -8.72 -11.71
CA SER A 166 -14.64 -9.44 -10.44
C SER A 166 -13.41 -9.08 -9.61
N GLY A 167 -12.44 -8.35 -10.16
CA GLY A 167 -11.24 -7.94 -9.44
C GLY A 167 -11.50 -6.74 -8.54
N HIS A 168 -11.68 -6.93 -7.24
CA HIS A 168 -11.94 -5.83 -6.29
C HIS A 168 -10.70 -5.38 -5.50
N LEU A 169 -9.59 -6.13 -5.53
CA LEU A 169 -8.35 -5.75 -4.84
C LEU A 169 -7.78 -4.41 -5.36
N VAL A 170 -7.31 -4.40 -6.60
CA VAL A 170 -6.61 -3.24 -7.18
C VAL A 170 -7.54 -2.03 -7.34
N PRO A 171 -8.80 -2.16 -7.81
CA PRO A 171 -9.71 -1.01 -7.87
C PRO A 171 -10.00 -0.37 -6.51
N HIS A 172 -10.09 -1.17 -5.45
CA HIS A 172 -10.27 -0.64 -4.10
C HIS A 172 -9.00 0.10 -3.63
N LEU A 173 -7.81 -0.48 -3.83
CA LEU A 173 -6.55 0.21 -3.53
C LEU A 173 -6.41 1.54 -4.28
N ARG A 174 -6.74 1.58 -5.57
CA ARG A 174 -6.76 2.81 -6.36
C ARG A 174 -7.72 3.84 -5.78
N THR A 175 -8.92 3.43 -5.39
CA THR A 175 -9.92 4.33 -4.79
C THR A 175 -9.43 4.95 -3.47
N LEU A 176 -8.78 4.15 -2.63
CA LEU A 176 -8.28 4.60 -1.32
C LEU A 176 -6.97 5.40 -1.42
N SER A 177 -6.14 5.14 -2.44
CA SER A 177 -4.81 5.74 -2.62
C SER A 177 -4.81 7.27 -2.62
N LYS A 178 -5.90 7.90 -3.08
CA LYS A 178 -6.04 9.37 -3.04
C LYS A 178 -5.91 9.93 -1.63
N TYR A 179 -6.40 9.23 -0.61
CA TYR A 179 -6.29 9.64 0.80
C TYR A 179 -4.89 9.42 1.37
N LEU A 180 -4.08 8.59 0.71
CA LEU A 180 -2.65 8.50 1.00
C LEU A 180 -1.87 9.63 0.31
N GLY A 181 -2.49 10.47 -0.54
CA GLY A 181 -1.82 11.51 -1.31
C GLY A 181 -1.11 11.02 -2.57
N VAL A 182 -1.53 9.87 -3.08
CA VAL A 182 -0.92 9.24 -4.24
C VAL A 182 -1.36 9.92 -5.53
N ALA A 183 -0.37 10.33 -6.34
CA ALA A 183 -0.58 10.86 -7.70
C ALA A 183 -0.29 9.81 -8.77
N ASP A 184 0.74 8.99 -8.57
CA ASP A 184 1.19 7.98 -9.52
C ASP A 184 1.05 6.58 -8.97
N ILE A 185 0.50 5.66 -9.77
CA ILE A 185 0.28 4.26 -9.39
C ILE A 185 0.93 3.33 -10.41
N TYR A 186 1.73 2.39 -9.91
CA TYR A 186 2.34 1.31 -10.68
C TYR A 186 1.88 -0.04 -10.15
N GLU A 187 1.72 -1.00 -11.06
CA GLU A 187 1.20 -2.33 -10.72
C GLU A 187 2.12 -3.44 -11.21
N ILE A 188 2.34 -4.42 -10.35
CA ILE A 188 3.03 -5.68 -10.64
C ILE A 188 2.11 -6.80 -10.16
N ALA A 189 1.63 -7.63 -11.08
CA ALA A 189 0.74 -8.76 -10.77
C ALA A 189 1.41 -10.08 -11.12
N SER A 190 1.22 -11.08 -10.26
CA SER A 190 1.50 -12.49 -10.53
C SER A 190 0.19 -13.28 -10.39
N GLU A 191 -0.26 -13.88 -11.46
CA GLU A 191 -1.55 -14.58 -11.54
C GLU A 191 -1.34 -16.10 -11.70
N TYR A 192 -2.45 -16.83 -11.88
CA TYR A 192 -2.50 -18.27 -12.15
C TYR A 192 -1.94 -19.17 -11.03
N GLN A 193 -1.75 -18.67 -9.81
CA GLN A 193 -1.08 -19.43 -8.75
C GLN A 193 -1.73 -20.80 -8.47
N GLU A 194 -3.06 -20.90 -8.49
CA GLU A 194 -3.76 -22.17 -8.21
C GLU A 194 -3.74 -23.14 -9.40
N PHE A 195 -3.39 -22.68 -10.60
CA PHE A 195 -3.27 -23.55 -11.78
C PHE A 195 -1.96 -24.35 -11.76
N ALA A 196 -0.93 -23.83 -11.07
CA ALA A 196 0.37 -24.50 -10.88
C ALA A 196 0.97 -25.06 -12.19
N ASP A 197 0.83 -24.31 -13.30
CA ASP A 197 1.31 -24.69 -14.62
C ASP A 197 2.21 -23.62 -15.25
N HIS A 198 2.61 -23.83 -16.51
CA HIS A 198 3.49 -22.93 -17.26
C HIS A 198 3.00 -21.47 -17.30
N ARG A 199 1.68 -21.21 -17.20
CA ARG A 199 1.14 -19.85 -17.18
C ARG A 199 1.48 -19.15 -15.87
N HIS A 200 1.45 -19.87 -14.75
CA HIS A 200 1.90 -19.36 -13.47
C HIS A 200 3.39 -19.02 -13.50
N GLU A 201 4.23 -19.94 -14.01
CA GLU A 201 5.67 -19.71 -14.13
C GLU A 201 5.95 -18.46 -14.97
N GLN A 202 5.29 -18.34 -16.13
CA GLN A 202 5.44 -17.19 -17.02
C GLN A 202 4.96 -15.90 -16.35
N SER A 203 3.81 -15.92 -15.66
CA SER A 203 3.27 -14.76 -14.93
C SER A 203 4.25 -14.29 -13.84
N LEU A 204 4.81 -15.23 -13.07
CA LEU A 204 5.80 -14.94 -12.03
C LEU A 204 7.10 -14.36 -12.61
N GLN A 205 7.60 -14.88 -13.73
CA GLN A 205 8.80 -14.34 -14.38
C GLN A 205 8.57 -12.94 -14.96
N ASN A 206 7.39 -12.70 -15.55
CA ASN A 206 6.98 -11.38 -16.01
C ASN A 206 6.91 -10.40 -14.83
N ALA A 207 6.32 -10.79 -13.72
CA ALA A 207 6.25 -9.97 -12.50
C ALA A 207 7.64 -9.61 -11.95
N LYS A 208 8.58 -10.57 -11.90
CA LYS A 208 9.97 -10.33 -11.49
C LYS A 208 10.69 -9.35 -12.42
N SER A 209 10.49 -9.49 -13.72
CA SER A 209 11.07 -8.61 -14.74
C SER A 209 10.50 -7.19 -14.61
N LYS A 210 9.18 -7.07 -14.45
CA LYS A 210 8.48 -5.78 -14.24
C LYS A 210 8.93 -5.11 -12.94
N ALA A 211 9.09 -5.86 -11.86
CA ALA A 211 9.63 -5.36 -10.59
C ALA A 211 11.03 -4.76 -10.75
N THR A 212 11.93 -5.46 -11.45
CA THR A 212 13.31 -4.99 -11.67
C THR A 212 13.36 -3.77 -12.59
N ALA A 213 12.58 -3.77 -13.65
CA ALA A 213 12.48 -2.64 -14.58
C ALA A 213 11.88 -1.40 -13.90
N LEU A 214 10.80 -1.58 -13.13
CA LEU A 214 10.15 -0.49 -12.41
C LEU A 214 11.05 0.10 -11.33
N ALA A 215 11.78 -0.74 -10.59
CA ALA A 215 12.77 -0.26 -9.61
C ALA A 215 13.83 0.63 -10.28
N SER A 216 14.28 0.26 -11.48
CA SER A 216 15.21 1.09 -12.26
C SER A 216 14.59 2.40 -12.72
N LYS A 217 13.33 2.37 -13.18
CA LYS A 217 12.60 3.57 -13.58
C LYS A 217 12.39 4.53 -12.41
N LEU A 218 11.95 4.03 -11.26
CA LEU A 218 11.68 4.85 -10.08
C LEU A 218 12.97 5.39 -9.46
N ALA A 219 14.08 4.66 -9.53
CA ALA A 219 15.38 5.17 -9.11
C ALA A 219 15.74 6.49 -9.82
N ILE A 220 15.54 6.54 -11.14
CA ILE A 220 15.81 7.73 -11.96
C ILE A 220 14.88 8.89 -11.56
N ILE A 221 13.58 8.61 -11.37
CA ILE A 221 12.59 9.63 -11.00
C ILE A 221 12.91 10.22 -9.62
N LEU A 222 13.20 9.37 -8.64
CA LEU A 222 13.49 9.80 -7.27
C LEU A 222 14.80 10.58 -7.18
N GLN A 223 15.82 10.23 -7.95
CA GLN A 223 17.06 11.00 -8.06
C GLN A 223 16.84 12.35 -8.78
N GLY A 224 16.05 12.37 -9.86
CA GLY A 224 15.76 13.59 -10.62
C GLY A 224 15.04 14.66 -9.80
N ASN A 225 14.13 14.26 -8.91
CA ASN A 225 13.42 15.18 -8.02
C ASN A 225 14.32 15.82 -6.95
N THR A 226 15.46 15.21 -6.62
CA THR A 226 16.38 15.74 -5.61
C THR A 226 17.32 16.82 -6.13
N ALA A 227 17.55 16.87 -7.45
CA ALA A 227 18.40 17.88 -8.06
C ALA A 227 17.70 19.24 -8.20
N HIS A 228 16.36 19.28 -8.16
CA HIS A 228 15.58 20.52 -8.31
C HIS A 228 15.22 21.19 -6.99
N THR A 229 15.36 20.52 -5.84
CA THR A 229 15.08 21.09 -4.51
C THR A 229 16.30 21.66 -3.81
N SER A 230 17.51 21.49 -4.37
CA SER A 230 18.76 22.05 -3.83
C SER A 230 19.11 23.46 -4.34
N ASP A 231 18.28 24.06 -5.21
CA ASP A 231 18.50 25.38 -5.83
C ASP A 231 17.55 26.49 -5.31
N LEU A 232 16.96 26.32 -4.12
CA LEU A 232 16.17 27.33 -3.41
C LEU A 232 16.63 27.47 -1.95
#